data_AF-A0A447TIH1-F1
#
_entry.id   AF-A0A447TIH1-F1
#
_cell.length_a   1.000
_cell.length_b   1.000
_cell.length_c   1.000
_cell.angle_alpha   90.00
_cell.angle_beta   90.00
_cell.angle_gamma   90.00
#
_symmetry.space_group_name_H-M   'P 1'
#
loop_
_entity.id
_entity.type
_entity.pdbx_description
1 polymer ?
#
loop_
_entity_poly.entity_id
_entity_poly.type
_entity_poly.pdbx_seq_one_letter_code
_entity_poly.pdbx_strand_id
1 'polypeptide(L)'
;MDKRLPIAAAALLLASSAFAGDLQVSLGQPTVSASQDVDVTVTYRNTGKETLHVYRWYLPGKELQEQFLAVNVNGKQAEYLGPRYKRVVPSLRDTVSLAPGATLNAKVRVSDYYDLSKGGQLSVRFESSSNKVLNHSLPAGVSAKSAGTIRRRTKRSRRTRSAATAAARSARCCSVRRRLSWSGRRWPAPRSAA
;
A
#
# COMPACT_ATOMS: atom_id res chain seq x y z
N MET A 1 -2.46 -38.17 -33.76
CA MET A 1 -3.01 -36.97 -34.41
C MET A 1 -4.17 -36.46 -33.56
N ASP A 2 -3.86 -35.74 -32.49
CA ASP A 2 -4.87 -35.22 -31.57
C ASP A 2 -5.40 -33.90 -32.12
N LYS A 3 -6.60 -33.96 -32.70
CA LYS A 3 -7.36 -32.81 -33.19
C LYS A 3 -7.79 -31.97 -31.99
N ARG A 4 -6.96 -30.98 -31.62
CA ARG A 4 -7.31 -29.95 -30.63
C ARG A 4 -8.42 -29.08 -31.24
N LEU A 5 -9.65 -29.30 -30.78
CA LEU A 5 -10.83 -28.55 -31.20
C LEU A 5 -10.68 -27.05 -30.88
N PRO A 6 -11.21 -26.15 -31.72
CA PRO A 6 -11.13 -24.71 -31.51
C PRO A 6 -12.02 -24.32 -30.31
N ILE A 7 -11.39 -23.93 -29.22
CA ILE A 7 -12.05 -23.35 -28.06
C ILE A 7 -12.51 -21.93 -28.44
N ALA A 8 -13.81 -21.75 -28.63
CA ALA A 8 -14.43 -20.44 -28.75
C ALA A 8 -14.61 -19.85 -27.33
N ALA A 9 -13.71 -18.96 -26.92
CA ALA A 9 -13.85 -18.19 -25.69
C ALA A 9 -14.80 -17.00 -25.94
N ALA A 10 -16.07 -17.14 -25.56
CA ALA A 10 -16.99 -16.00 -25.49
C ALA A 10 -16.69 -15.23 -24.20
N ALA A 11 -16.28 -13.96 -24.29
CA ALA A 11 -15.88 -13.14 -23.16
C ALA A 11 -16.91 -12.04 -22.87
N LEU A 12 -17.97 -12.35 -22.11
CA LEU A 12 -18.83 -11.33 -21.48
C LEU A 12 -18.17 -10.79 -20.19
N LEU A 13 -17.77 -9.51 -20.14
CA LEU A 13 -17.19 -8.90 -18.93
C LEU A 13 -18.07 -7.83 -18.30
N LEU A 14 -18.25 -7.97 -16.98
CA LEU A 14 -18.59 -6.89 -16.09
C LEU A 14 -17.35 -6.02 -15.89
N ALA A 15 -17.37 -4.78 -16.41
CA ALA A 15 -16.36 -3.77 -16.14
C ALA A 15 -16.32 -3.51 -14.62
N SER A 16 -15.39 -4.16 -13.94
CA SER A 16 -15.24 -4.07 -12.50
C SER A 16 -14.21 -2.98 -12.23
N SER A 17 -14.64 -1.90 -11.58
CA SER A 17 -13.73 -0.89 -11.06
C SER A 17 -13.48 -1.16 -9.58
N ALA A 18 -12.22 -1.26 -9.20
CA ALA A 18 -11.81 -1.40 -7.82
C ALA A 18 -11.25 -0.05 -7.33
N PHE A 19 -11.72 0.41 -6.17
CA PHE A 19 -11.22 1.63 -5.55
C PHE A 19 -10.31 1.27 -4.39
N ALA A 20 -9.07 1.75 -4.47
CA ALA A 20 -8.08 1.65 -3.43
C ALA A 20 -7.85 3.03 -2.81
N GLY A 21 -8.82 3.52 -2.03
CA GLY A 21 -8.83 4.92 -1.58
C GLY A 21 -8.98 5.85 -2.78
N ASP A 22 -8.00 6.72 -2.99
CA ASP A 22 -7.95 7.68 -4.11
C ASP A 22 -7.48 7.06 -5.45
N LEU A 23 -6.99 5.82 -5.43
CA LEU A 23 -6.57 5.09 -6.63
C LEU A 23 -7.77 4.33 -7.22
N GLN A 24 -8.17 4.69 -8.43
CA GLN A 24 -9.14 3.96 -9.22
C GLN A 24 -8.41 2.96 -10.13
N VAL A 25 -8.81 1.70 -10.08
CA VAL A 25 -8.31 0.64 -10.98
C VAL A 25 -9.47 0.14 -11.83
N SER A 26 -9.29 0.18 -13.15
CA SER A 26 -10.26 -0.29 -14.12
C SER A 26 -9.62 -1.34 -15.03
N LEU A 27 -10.37 -2.41 -15.31
CA LEU A 27 -9.95 -3.44 -16.25
C LEU A 27 -10.62 -3.19 -17.61
N GLY A 28 -9.81 -3.16 -18.67
CA GLY A 28 -10.25 -3.16 -20.05
C GLY A 28 -10.72 -4.54 -20.50
N GLN A 29 -11.32 -4.59 -21.68
CA GLN A 29 -11.76 -5.85 -22.28
C GLN A 29 -10.54 -6.76 -22.56
N PRO A 30 -10.58 -8.05 -22.18
CA PRO A 30 -9.58 -9.01 -22.59
C PRO A 30 -9.63 -9.16 -24.10
N THR A 31 -8.47 -9.04 -24.72
CA THR A 31 -8.29 -9.29 -26.14
C THR A 31 -7.72 -10.68 -26.30
N VAL A 32 -8.36 -11.51 -27.12
CA VAL A 32 -7.88 -12.85 -27.46
C VAL A 32 -7.15 -12.79 -28.79
N SER A 33 -5.88 -13.21 -28.81
CA SER A 33 -5.08 -13.29 -30.04
C SER A 33 -5.44 -14.54 -30.85
N ALA A 34 -5.01 -14.58 -32.12
CA ALA A 34 -5.16 -15.77 -32.97
C ALA A 34 -4.44 -17.01 -32.41
N SER A 35 -3.42 -16.81 -31.56
CA SER A 35 -2.69 -17.85 -30.85
C SER A 35 -3.34 -18.27 -29.53
N GLN A 36 -4.57 -17.81 -29.25
CA GLN A 36 -5.29 -18.03 -27.99
C GLN A 36 -4.63 -17.36 -26.77
N ASP A 37 -3.75 -16.38 -26.98
CA ASP A 37 -3.24 -15.57 -25.88
C ASP A 37 -4.31 -14.60 -25.43
N VAL A 38 -4.47 -14.47 -24.11
CA VAL A 38 -5.44 -13.55 -23.52
C VAL A 38 -4.69 -12.40 -22.89
N ASP A 39 -4.84 -11.21 -23.47
CA ASP A 39 -4.26 -9.99 -22.94
C ASP A 39 -5.32 -9.11 -22.28
N VAL A 40 -5.04 -8.60 -21.09
CA VAL A 40 -5.90 -7.64 -20.36
C VAL A 40 -5.17 -6.33 -20.20
N THR A 41 -5.85 -5.22 -20.45
CA THR A 41 -5.33 -3.88 -20.12
C THR A 41 -5.85 -3.47 -18.75
N VAL A 42 -4.95 -3.07 -17.87
CA VAL A 42 -5.26 -2.53 -16.55
C VAL A 42 -4.93 -1.04 -16.54
N THR A 43 -5.90 -0.23 -16.15
CA THR A 43 -5.78 1.22 -16.05
C THR A 43 -5.81 1.63 -14.58
N TYR A 44 -4.73 2.28 -14.16
CA TYR A 44 -4.57 2.85 -12.84
C TYR A 44 -4.71 4.36 -12.94
N ARG A 45 -5.64 4.95 -12.21
CA ARG A 45 -5.89 6.39 -12.24
C ARG A 45 -5.88 6.96 -10.83
N ASN A 46 -5.06 7.98 -10.60
CA ASN A 46 -5.11 8.75 -9.37
C ASN A 46 -6.26 9.76 -9.46
N THR A 47 -7.33 9.54 -8.68
CA THR A 47 -8.49 10.45 -8.58
C THR A 47 -8.38 11.44 -7.40
N GLY A 48 -7.35 11.27 -6.56
CA GLY A 48 -7.10 12.12 -5.41
C GLY A 48 -6.36 13.41 -5.75
N LYS A 49 -6.03 14.15 -4.68
CA LYS A 49 -5.29 15.43 -4.74
C LYS A 49 -3.83 15.29 -4.33
N GLU A 50 -3.45 14.14 -3.78
CA GLU A 50 -2.09 13.85 -3.33
C GLU A 50 -1.37 12.93 -4.33
N THR A 51 -0.04 12.99 -4.30
CA THR A 51 0.77 12.04 -5.07
C THR A 51 0.73 10.68 -4.39
N LEU A 52 0.28 9.66 -5.11
CA LEU A 52 0.22 8.30 -4.61
C LEU A 52 1.49 7.54 -4.96
N HIS A 53 1.98 6.72 -4.04
CA HIS A 53 3.10 5.82 -4.27
C HIS A 53 2.59 4.38 -4.42
N VAL A 54 2.58 3.86 -5.64
CA VAL A 54 2.10 2.50 -5.95
C VAL A 54 3.28 1.55 -6.00
N TYR A 55 3.22 0.40 -5.33
CA TYR A 55 4.31 -0.59 -5.44
C TYR A 55 4.40 -1.16 -6.86
N ARG A 56 5.63 -1.27 -7.36
CA ARG A 56 5.92 -1.76 -8.71
C ARG A 56 5.38 -3.17 -8.98
N TRP A 57 5.19 -3.97 -7.94
CA TRP A 57 4.76 -5.37 -8.07
C TRP A 57 3.26 -5.52 -8.35
N TYR A 58 2.46 -4.49 -8.04
CA TYR A 58 1.04 -4.43 -8.35
C TYR A 58 0.75 -3.74 -9.68
N LEU A 59 1.77 -3.20 -10.33
CA LEU A 59 1.67 -2.64 -11.68
C LEU A 59 2.08 -3.74 -12.67
N PRO A 60 1.19 -4.16 -13.58
CA PRO A 60 1.56 -5.10 -14.62
C PRO A 60 2.59 -4.43 -15.53
N GLY A 61 3.85 -4.85 -15.40
CA GLY A 61 4.91 -4.41 -16.29
C GLY A 61 4.97 -5.34 -17.51
N LYS A 62 6.19 -5.63 -17.95
CA LYS A 62 6.44 -6.73 -18.89
C LYS A 62 6.08 -8.10 -18.29
N GLU A 63 6.13 -8.22 -16.97
CA GLU A 63 5.88 -9.47 -16.24
C GLU A 63 4.99 -9.21 -15.02
N LEU A 64 4.14 -10.20 -14.71
CA LEU A 64 3.29 -10.20 -13.52
C LEU A 64 4.12 -10.67 -12.33
N GLN A 65 4.32 -9.79 -11.37
CA GLN A 65 5.18 -10.07 -10.21
C GLN A 65 4.41 -10.50 -8.96
N GLU A 66 3.09 -10.32 -8.95
CA GLU A 66 2.22 -10.65 -7.82
C GLU A 66 0.83 -11.01 -8.36
N GLN A 67 0.15 -11.91 -7.66
CA GLN A 67 -1.21 -12.31 -8.01
C GLN A 67 -2.21 -11.26 -7.48
N PHE A 68 -2.57 -10.28 -8.31
CA PHE A 68 -3.64 -9.31 -8.00
C PHE A 68 -4.88 -9.46 -8.89
N LEU A 69 -4.87 -10.42 -9.81
CA LEU A 69 -6.01 -10.72 -10.68
C LEU A 69 -6.71 -11.99 -10.20
N ALA A 70 -8.02 -11.93 -10.05
CA ALA A 70 -8.87 -13.09 -9.91
C ALA A 70 -9.45 -13.43 -11.28
N VAL A 71 -9.07 -14.59 -11.81
CA VAL A 71 -9.52 -15.07 -13.11
C VAL A 71 -10.50 -16.22 -12.88
N ASN A 72 -11.69 -16.11 -13.44
CA ASN A 72 -12.71 -17.15 -13.41
C ASN A 72 -13.03 -17.61 -14.83
N VAL A 73 -13.11 -18.93 -15.02
CA VAL A 73 -13.52 -19.58 -16.27
C VAL A 73 -14.78 -20.38 -15.98
N ASN A 74 -15.88 -20.08 -16.69
CA ASN A 74 -17.18 -20.72 -16.49
C ASN A 74 -17.63 -20.70 -15.01
N GLY A 75 -17.35 -19.59 -14.31
CA GLY A 75 -17.67 -19.43 -12.89
C GLY A 75 -16.75 -20.16 -11.90
N LYS A 76 -15.71 -20.86 -12.36
CA LYS A 76 -14.70 -21.49 -11.50
C LYS A 76 -13.40 -20.70 -11.53
N GLN A 77 -12.77 -20.52 -10.38
CA GLN A 77 -11.47 -19.85 -10.29
C GLN A 77 -10.40 -20.63 -11.05
N ALA A 78 -9.69 -19.95 -11.95
CA ALA A 78 -8.55 -20.50 -12.66
C ALA A 78 -7.35 -20.63 -11.73
N GLU A 79 -6.57 -21.68 -11.92
CA GLU A 79 -5.36 -21.92 -11.14
C GLU A 79 -4.25 -20.95 -11.57
N TYR A 80 -3.54 -20.38 -10.58
CA TYR A 80 -2.40 -19.51 -10.83
C TYR A 80 -1.12 -20.34 -10.94
N LEU A 81 -0.48 -20.25 -12.09
CA LEU A 81 0.75 -20.96 -12.45
C LEU A 81 1.98 -20.04 -12.41
N GLY A 82 1.77 -18.74 -12.14
CA GLY A 82 2.84 -17.75 -12.13
C GLY A 82 3.79 -17.86 -10.95
N PRO A 83 4.93 -17.14 -11.01
CA PRO A 83 5.90 -17.12 -9.92
C PRO A 83 5.34 -16.44 -8.67
N ARG A 84 5.85 -16.86 -7.51
CA ARG A 84 5.53 -16.26 -6.21
C ARG A 84 6.80 -15.88 -5.47
N TYR A 85 6.97 -14.60 -5.17
CA TYR A 85 8.21 -14.06 -4.64
C TYR A 85 8.13 -13.78 -3.14
N LYS A 86 9.14 -14.21 -2.38
CA LYS A 86 9.36 -13.75 -1.01
C LYS A 86 10.17 -12.45 -1.04
N ARG A 87 9.74 -11.43 -0.30
CA ARG A 87 10.32 -10.09 -0.34
C ARG A 87 10.65 -9.57 1.06
N VAL A 88 11.65 -8.70 1.13
CA VAL A 88 11.92 -7.88 2.32
C VAL A 88 10.91 -6.74 2.41
N VAL A 89 10.88 -6.03 3.54
CA VAL A 89 10.02 -4.86 3.71
C VAL A 89 10.29 -3.86 2.57
N PRO A 90 9.26 -3.44 1.83
CA PRO A 90 9.44 -2.57 0.67
C PRO A 90 9.96 -1.18 1.08
N SER A 91 10.75 -0.57 0.22
CA SER A 91 11.24 0.80 0.37
C SER A 91 10.53 1.75 -0.60
N LEU A 92 10.72 3.07 -0.44
CA LEU A 92 10.22 4.06 -1.41
C LEU A 92 10.79 3.85 -2.83
N ARG A 93 11.96 3.24 -2.97
CA ARG A 93 12.58 2.95 -4.29
C ARG A 93 11.83 1.87 -5.08
N ASP A 94 11.00 1.08 -4.40
CA ASP A 94 10.19 0.03 -4.98
C ASP A 94 8.79 0.52 -5.38
N THR A 95 8.55 1.83 -5.26
CA THR A 95 7.29 2.49 -5.61
C THR A 95 7.41 3.31 -6.88
N VAL A 96 6.28 3.49 -7.57
CA VAL A 96 6.08 4.42 -8.66
C VAL A 96 5.20 5.55 -8.15
N SER A 97 5.67 6.78 -8.32
CA SER A 97 4.92 7.99 -7.97
C SER A 97 3.89 8.29 -9.06
N LEU A 98 2.62 8.37 -8.69
CA LEU A 98 1.52 8.72 -9.56
C LEU A 98 0.95 10.08 -9.12
N ALA A 99 1.19 11.10 -9.92
CA ALA A 99 0.72 12.47 -9.66
C ALA A 99 -0.82 12.52 -9.62
N PRO A 100 -1.42 13.53 -8.98
CA PRO A 100 -2.87 13.75 -9.00
C PRO A 100 -3.41 13.83 -10.43
N GLY A 101 -4.47 13.09 -10.74
CA GLY A 101 -5.06 13.03 -12.08
C GLY A 101 -4.27 12.19 -13.10
N ALA A 102 -3.07 11.71 -12.76
CA ALA A 102 -2.28 10.89 -13.67
C ALA A 102 -2.92 9.51 -13.88
N THR A 103 -2.79 9.01 -15.10
CA THR A 103 -3.28 7.69 -15.51
C THR A 103 -2.13 6.86 -16.04
N LEU A 104 -2.03 5.62 -15.59
CA LEU A 104 -1.06 4.63 -16.03
C LEU A 104 -1.79 3.43 -16.60
N ASN A 105 -1.51 3.11 -17.86
CA ASN A 105 -2.04 1.95 -18.53
C ASN A 105 -0.97 0.88 -18.66
N ALA A 106 -1.35 -0.35 -18.36
CA ALA A 106 -0.46 -1.49 -18.35
C ALA A 106 -1.15 -2.69 -18.99
N LYS A 107 -0.46 -3.38 -19.89
CA LYS A 107 -0.98 -4.57 -20.57
C LYS A 107 -0.36 -5.81 -19.92
N VAL A 108 -1.20 -6.78 -19.54
CA VAL A 108 -0.78 -8.05 -18.96
C VAL A 108 -1.31 -9.20 -19.79
N ARG A 109 -0.45 -10.17 -20.10
CA ARG A 109 -0.85 -11.42 -20.70
C ARG A 109 -1.28 -12.40 -19.61
N VAL A 110 -2.56 -12.72 -19.55
CA VAL A 110 -3.15 -13.59 -18.52
C VAL A 110 -2.89 -15.07 -18.81
N SER A 111 -2.81 -15.44 -20.09
CA SER A 111 -2.57 -16.83 -20.54
C SER A 111 -1.23 -17.39 -20.07
N ASP A 112 -0.24 -16.55 -19.74
CA ASP A 112 1.07 -17.01 -19.26
C ASP A 112 1.05 -17.42 -17.78
N TYR A 113 0.12 -16.88 -16.99
CA TYR A 113 0.12 -17.02 -15.53
C TYR A 113 -1.06 -17.83 -14.98
N TYR A 114 -2.06 -18.17 -15.80
CA TYR A 114 -3.25 -18.91 -15.38
C TYR A 114 -3.54 -20.07 -16.31
N ASP A 115 -4.04 -21.17 -15.76
CA ASP A 115 -4.53 -22.27 -16.59
C ASP A 115 -5.85 -21.89 -17.27
N LEU A 116 -5.76 -21.51 -18.54
CA LEU A 116 -6.89 -21.20 -19.42
C LEU A 116 -7.21 -22.35 -20.39
N SER A 117 -6.65 -23.55 -20.18
CA SER A 117 -6.88 -24.71 -21.05
C SER A 117 -8.35 -25.10 -21.13
N LYS A 118 -9.13 -24.77 -20.09
CA LYS A 118 -10.57 -24.94 -20.05
C LYS A 118 -11.18 -23.77 -20.83
N GLY A 119 -11.70 -24.06 -22.01
CA GLY A 119 -12.44 -23.10 -22.78
C GLY A 119 -13.71 -22.61 -22.10
N GLY A 120 -14.09 -21.36 -22.38
CA GLY A 120 -15.40 -20.84 -22.05
C GLY A 120 -15.41 -19.38 -21.60
N GLN A 121 -16.38 -19.05 -20.77
CA GLN A 121 -16.66 -17.68 -20.35
C GLN A 121 -15.61 -17.20 -19.33
N LEU A 122 -14.76 -16.28 -19.76
CA LEU A 122 -13.72 -15.68 -18.93
C LEU A 122 -14.24 -14.46 -18.20
N SER A 123 -13.93 -14.34 -16.91
CA SER A 123 -14.17 -13.15 -16.11
C SER A 123 -12.92 -12.82 -15.33
N VAL A 124 -12.37 -11.63 -15.55
CA VAL A 124 -11.18 -11.14 -14.85
C VAL A 124 -11.59 -10.01 -13.92
N ARG A 125 -11.14 -10.07 -12.67
CA ARG A 125 -11.39 -9.06 -11.64
C ARG A 125 -10.09 -8.68 -10.95
N PHE A 126 -10.01 -7.45 -10.48
CA PHE A 126 -8.90 -6.98 -9.66
C PHE A 126 -9.19 -7.31 -8.19
N GLU A 127 -8.33 -8.12 -7.57
CA GLU A 127 -8.47 -8.57 -6.18
C GLU A 127 -7.21 -8.16 -5.40
N SER A 128 -7.20 -6.93 -4.90
CA SER A 128 -6.18 -6.48 -3.97
C SER A 128 -6.71 -5.37 -3.07
N SER A 129 -6.17 -5.27 -1.86
CA SER A 129 -6.53 -4.22 -0.91
C SER A 129 -5.64 -3.00 -1.08
N SER A 130 -6.18 -1.81 -0.82
CA SER A 130 -5.45 -0.53 -0.93
C SER A 130 -4.15 -0.51 -0.11
N ASN A 131 -4.13 -1.22 1.01
CA ASN A 131 -2.97 -1.31 1.90
C ASN A 131 -1.83 -2.17 1.36
N LYS A 132 -2.15 -3.11 0.48
CA LYS A 132 -1.13 -3.89 -0.21
C LYS A 132 -0.58 -3.16 -1.43
N VAL A 133 -1.43 -2.42 -2.15
CA VAL A 133 -1.08 -1.77 -3.42
C VAL A 133 -0.31 -0.46 -3.21
N LEU A 134 -0.72 0.34 -2.22
CA LEU A 134 -0.16 1.67 -1.99
C LEU A 134 0.82 1.65 -0.82
N ASN A 135 1.89 2.44 -0.96
CA ASN A 135 2.75 2.78 0.16
C ASN A 135 2.18 4.01 0.87
N HIS A 136 1.60 3.82 2.07
CA HIS A 136 1.10 4.93 2.90
C HIS A 136 2.12 5.43 3.91
N SER A 137 3.34 4.86 3.94
CA SER A 137 4.41 5.44 4.72
C SER A 137 4.79 6.76 4.06
N LEU A 138 4.16 7.84 4.55
CA LEU A 138 4.40 9.21 4.13
C LEU A 138 5.91 9.45 4.03
N PRO A 139 6.42 10.14 2.99
CA PRO A 139 7.76 10.70 3.09
C PRO A 139 7.79 11.56 4.35
N ALA A 140 8.70 11.23 5.27
CA ALA A 140 8.91 11.94 6.53
C ALA A 140 9.12 13.44 6.25
N GLY A 141 8.05 14.23 6.32
CA GLY A 141 8.11 15.65 5.94
C GLY A 141 6.79 16.41 5.98
N VAL A 142 5.64 15.76 5.82
CA VAL A 142 4.33 16.42 6.02
C VAL A 142 3.66 15.87 7.27
N SER A 143 3.89 16.59 8.36
CA SER A 143 3.20 16.43 9.64
C SER A 143 1.69 16.58 9.42
N ALA A 144 0.97 15.46 9.38
CA ALA A 144 -0.44 15.44 9.74
C ALA A 144 -0.51 15.88 11.21
N LYS A 145 -0.63 17.20 11.41
CA LYS A 145 -0.86 17.83 12.70
C LYS A 145 -2.26 17.40 13.11
N SER A 146 -2.35 16.24 13.73
CA SER A 146 -3.55 15.78 14.41
C SER A 146 -3.84 16.81 15.50
N ALA A 147 -4.75 17.73 15.19
CA ALA A 147 -5.37 18.62 16.16
C ALA A 147 -6.22 17.76 17.09
N GLY A 148 -5.55 17.04 17.99
CA GLY A 148 -6.16 16.45 19.15
C GLY A 148 -6.65 17.60 20.03
N THR A 149 -7.93 17.92 19.93
CA THR A 149 -8.65 18.76 20.88
C THR A 149 -8.46 18.17 22.27
N ILE A 150 -7.50 18.70 23.02
CA ILE A 150 -7.37 18.48 24.45
C ILE A 150 -8.67 18.99 25.07
N ARG A 151 -9.61 18.09 25.39
CA ARG A 151 -10.72 18.41 26.30
C ARG A 151 -10.08 18.79 27.63
N ARG A 152 -9.98 20.09 27.90
CA ARG A 152 -9.73 20.66 29.23
C ARG A 152 -10.74 20.02 30.18
N ARG A 153 -10.29 19.03 30.94
CA ARG A 153 -11.02 18.50 32.08
C ARG A 153 -11.00 19.59 33.14
N THR A 154 -12.01 20.45 33.12
CA THR A 154 -12.27 21.42 34.18
C THR A 154 -12.47 20.66 35.48
N LYS A 155 -11.47 20.75 36.36
CA LYS A 155 -11.51 20.21 37.71
C LYS A 155 -12.58 20.98 38.48
N ARG A 156 -13.80 20.45 38.51
CA ARG A 156 -14.92 20.96 39.31
C ARG A 156 -14.47 20.95 40.77
N SER A 157 -14.24 22.13 41.33
CA SER A 157 -13.92 22.29 42.73
C SER A 157 -15.10 21.81 43.56
N ARG A 158 -14.97 20.66 44.23
CA ARG A 158 -15.75 20.40 45.43
C ARG A 158 -14.98 21.01 46.58
N ARG A 159 -15.42 22.22 46.96
CA ARG A 159 -15.26 22.74 48.31
C ARG A 159 -15.87 21.72 49.27
N THR A 160 -15.02 20.97 49.96
CA THR A 160 -15.37 20.43 51.27
C THR A 160 -14.48 21.14 52.27
N ARG A 161 -15.08 22.09 52.99
CA ARG A 161 -14.52 22.62 54.23
C ARG A 161 -14.34 21.43 55.16
N SER A 162 -13.14 21.20 55.64
CA SER A 162 -12.94 20.60 56.95
C SER A 162 -11.74 21.24 57.61
N ALA A 163 -12.03 21.76 58.79
CA ALA A 163 -11.14 22.45 59.69
C ALA A 163 -10.24 21.44 60.41
N ALA A 164 -8.99 21.84 60.64
CA ALA A 164 -8.09 21.44 61.73
C ALA A 164 -6.75 22.15 61.45
N THR A 165 -6.47 23.30 62.05
CA THR A 165 -5.87 23.53 63.39
C THR A 165 -4.41 23.06 63.49
N ALA A 166 -3.58 23.98 64.02
CA ALA A 166 -2.18 23.86 64.44
C ALA A 166 -1.14 23.78 63.30
N ALA A 167 -0.45 24.85 62.92
CA ALA A 167 0.48 25.71 63.68
C ALA A 167 1.70 24.97 64.23
N ALA A 168 2.87 25.48 63.81
CA ALA A 168 4.21 25.31 64.37
C ALA A 168 4.97 24.01 64.02
N ARG A 169 5.96 24.13 63.11
CA ARG A 169 7.40 24.32 63.44
C ARG A 169 8.32 23.64 62.42
N SER A 170 9.36 24.39 62.02
CA SER A 170 10.72 23.93 61.64
C SER A 170 10.87 22.98 60.44
N ALA A 171 11.93 22.98 59.66
CA ALA A 171 13.06 23.86 59.48
C ALA A 171 13.69 23.47 58.12
N ARG A 172 14.41 24.45 57.56
CA ARG A 172 15.55 24.34 56.66
C ARG A 172 16.19 22.94 56.61
N CYS A 173 16.48 22.43 55.41
CA CYS A 173 17.86 22.21 55.02
C CYS A 173 18.04 21.81 53.55
N CYS A 174 19.13 22.35 53.00
CA CYS A 174 20.01 21.78 51.97
C CYS A 174 19.50 21.57 50.53
N SER A 175 19.75 22.63 49.77
CA SER A 175 20.38 22.59 48.45
C SER A 175 21.35 21.42 48.24
N VAL A 176 21.20 20.68 47.12
CA VAL A 176 22.34 20.15 46.37
C VAL A 176 22.05 20.29 44.88
N ARG A 177 22.78 21.21 44.24
CA ARG A 177 23.05 21.23 42.81
C ARG A 177 23.86 19.98 42.45
N ARG A 178 23.47 19.27 41.40
CA ARG A 178 24.44 18.54 40.57
C ARG A 178 24.27 18.90 39.10
N ARG A 179 25.22 19.70 38.63
CA ARG A 179 25.65 19.79 37.24
C ARG A 179 26.07 18.40 36.78
N LEU A 180 25.58 17.98 35.63
CA LEU A 180 26.23 16.95 34.83
C LEU A 180 26.58 17.60 33.48
N SER A 181 27.87 17.87 33.33
CA SER A 181 28.51 18.32 32.11
C SER A 181 28.53 17.18 31.09
N TRP A 182 27.98 17.41 29.91
CA TRP A 182 28.22 16.56 28.74
C TRP A 182 29.51 17.01 28.06
N SER A 183 30.56 16.21 28.24
CA SER A 183 31.81 16.31 27.50
C SER A 183 31.64 15.65 26.13
N GLY A 184 31.91 16.43 25.08
CA GLY A 184 31.86 16.00 23.69
C GLY A 184 32.94 14.97 23.36
N ARG A 185 32.56 13.96 22.58
CA ARG A 185 33.50 13.06 21.91
C ARG A 185 33.62 13.46 20.44
N ARG A 186 34.79 14.01 20.11
CA ARG A 186 35.31 14.17 18.74
C ARG A 186 35.53 12.80 18.10
N TRP A 187 35.11 12.66 16.86
CA TRP A 187 35.50 11.56 15.97
C TRP A 187 36.70 12.01 15.12
N PRO A 188 37.72 11.16 14.89
CA PRO A 188 38.76 11.43 13.90
C PRO A 188 38.33 10.97 12.50
N ALA A 189 38.67 11.77 11.48
CA ALA A 189 38.52 11.43 10.06
C ALA A 189 39.67 10.51 9.58
N PRO A 190 39.44 9.67 8.56
CA PRO A 190 40.46 8.76 8.03
C PRO A 190 41.42 9.45 7.03
N ARG A 191 42.63 8.88 6.99
CA ARG A 191 43.79 9.24 6.15
C ARG A 191 43.48 9.13 4.65
N SER A 192 43.89 10.15 3.89
CA SER A 192 44.05 10.10 2.44
C SER A 192 45.23 9.21 2.06
N ALA A 193 45.02 8.37 1.03
CA ALA A 193 46.06 7.69 0.28
C ALA A 193 45.79 7.96 -1.21
N ALA A 194 46.67 8.72 -1.85
CA ALA A 194 47.00 8.74 -3.28
C ALA A 194 48.09 9.80 -3.48
#